data_AF-A0A1V9Y0W4-F1
#
_entry.id   AF-A0A1V9Y0W4-F1
#
_cell.length_a   1.000
_cell.length_b   1.000
_cell.length_c   1.000
_cell.angle_alpha   90.00
_cell.angle_beta   90.00
_cell.angle_gamma   90.00
#
_symmetry.space_group_name_H-M   'P 1'
#
loop_
_entity.id
_entity.type
_entity.pdbx_description
1 polymer ?
#
loop_
_entity_poly.entity_id
_entity_poly.type
_entity_poly.pdbx_seq_one_letter_code
_entity_poly.pdbx_strand_id
1 'polypeptide(L)'
;PLITNTDESVCYFVLVHSDGWSDRMDVVANLERHAIGSISVRLHTNYDTEFDHYYFGLDPFANRRNPWFREFWETRFNCSFKNTNSSAAGRQAGSGRRKGTRICNGKEKLNEGGKYKQDTKLEFVKKSIYTMAYGLHNMHRDFCPNTTGLCSAMLPINGSIFLQYLMNVSFNWSTDGSKVFFMQNGDPPGQ
;
A
#
# COMPACT_ATOMS: atom_id res chain seq x y z
N PRO A 1 -13.08 13.66 -38.17
CA PRO A 1 -14.34 14.11 -37.53
C PRO A 1 -14.04 15.24 -36.54
N LEU A 2 -14.30 16.47 -36.97
CA LEU A 2 -14.19 17.70 -36.18
C LEU A 2 -15.30 17.68 -35.12
N ILE A 3 -14.95 17.86 -33.85
CA ILE A 3 -15.92 18.08 -32.78
C ILE A 3 -16.41 19.52 -32.96
N THR A 4 -17.62 19.67 -33.49
CA THR A 4 -18.33 20.94 -33.59
C THR A 4 -18.75 21.38 -32.18
N ASN A 5 -18.23 22.53 -31.79
CA ASN A 5 -18.36 23.11 -30.45
C ASN A 5 -19.54 24.08 -30.44
N THR A 6 -20.62 23.72 -29.76
CA THR A 6 -21.72 24.63 -29.41
C THR A 6 -22.27 24.24 -28.04
N ASP A 7 -21.55 24.56 -26.96
CA ASP A 7 -22.14 25.14 -25.74
C ASP A 7 -21.05 25.57 -24.75
N GLU A 8 -21.24 26.72 -24.12
CA GLU A 8 -20.45 27.37 -23.06
C GLU A 8 -18.93 27.58 -23.26
N SER A 9 -18.52 28.84 -23.11
CA SER A 9 -17.11 29.26 -23.00
C SER A 9 -16.46 28.68 -21.72
N VAL A 10 -15.97 27.44 -21.80
CA VAL A 10 -15.16 26.83 -20.75
C VAL A 10 -13.71 27.28 -20.93
N CYS A 11 -13.20 28.10 -20.01
CA CYS A 11 -11.75 28.32 -19.87
C CYS A 11 -11.07 26.95 -19.66
N TYR A 12 -10.32 26.50 -20.66
CA TYR A 12 -9.64 25.21 -20.62
C TYR A 12 -8.30 25.38 -19.91
N PHE A 13 -8.24 25.04 -18.63
CA PHE A 13 -6.97 24.89 -17.92
C PHE A 13 -6.43 23.48 -18.17
N VAL A 14 -5.16 23.37 -18.55
CA VAL A 14 -4.45 22.09 -18.50
C VAL A 14 -3.81 21.98 -17.14
N LEU A 15 -4.20 20.96 -16.39
CA LEU A 15 -3.69 20.74 -15.05
C LEU A 15 -2.45 19.84 -15.10
N VAL A 16 -1.38 20.26 -14.43
CA VAL A 16 -0.13 19.50 -14.26
C VAL A 16 0.04 19.19 -12.79
N HIS A 17 0.08 17.91 -12.43
CA HIS A 17 0.04 17.44 -11.04
C HIS A 17 1.33 16.74 -10.61
N SER A 18 1.58 16.82 -9.31
CA SER A 18 2.56 15.99 -8.60
C SER A 18 2.11 14.52 -8.48
N ASP A 19 2.99 13.68 -7.96
CA ASP A 19 2.75 12.25 -7.71
C ASP A 19 1.65 11.95 -6.66
N GLY A 20 1.15 12.97 -5.96
CA GLY A 20 -0.02 12.88 -5.10
C GLY A 20 -1.30 12.48 -5.84
N TRP A 21 -1.46 12.86 -7.11
CA TRP A 21 -2.53 12.35 -7.96
C TRP A 21 -2.07 11.10 -8.71
N SER A 22 -0.93 11.16 -9.42
CA SER A 22 -0.37 10.01 -10.16
C SER A 22 -1.45 9.23 -10.94
N ASP A 23 -1.72 7.98 -10.56
CA ASP A 23 -2.62 7.01 -11.18
C ASP A 23 -3.81 6.64 -10.26
N ARG A 24 -4.06 7.50 -9.26
CA ARG A 24 -5.13 7.35 -8.28
C ARG A 24 -6.49 7.65 -8.92
N MET A 25 -7.18 6.59 -9.36
CA MET A 25 -8.51 6.70 -9.96
C MET A 25 -9.57 7.22 -8.99
N ASP A 26 -9.39 7.02 -7.69
CA ASP A 26 -10.29 7.51 -6.66
C ASP A 26 -10.30 9.04 -6.53
N VAL A 27 -9.23 9.73 -6.95
CA VAL A 27 -9.15 11.20 -6.98
C VAL A 27 -10.05 11.80 -8.07
N VAL A 28 -10.21 11.09 -9.20
CA VAL A 28 -10.98 11.56 -10.37
C VAL A 28 -12.36 10.96 -10.49
N ALA A 29 -12.72 10.05 -9.58
CA ALA A 29 -13.98 9.33 -9.64
C ALA A 29 -15.16 10.32 -9.66
N ASN A 30 -15.97 10.25 -10.72
CA ASN A 30 -17.09 11.15 -11.03
C ASN A 30 -16.71 12.58 -11.45
N LEU A 31 -15.43 12.88 -11.63
CA LEU A 31 -14.91 14.17 -12.12
C LEU A 31 -14.10 14.02 -13.41
N GLU A 32 -14.21 12.88 -14.08
CA GLU A 32 -13.35 12.48 -15.19
C GLU A 32 -13.34 13.54 -16.30
N ARG A 33 -14.51 14.10 -16.62
CA ARG A 33 -14.66 15.14 -17.66
C ARG A 33 -13.82 16.40 -17.41
N HIS A 34 -13.57 16.74 -16.15
CA HIS A 34 -12.76 17.91 -15.77
C HIS A 34 -11.27 17.57 -15.67
N ALA A 35 -10.94 16.28 -15.59
CA ALA A 35 -9.57 15.78 -15.54
C ALA A 35 -9.00 15.42 -16.92
N ILE A 36 -9.83 15.42 -17.97
CA ILE A 36 -9.40 15.12 -19.34
C ILE A 36 -8.27 16.06 -19.76
N GLY A 37 -7.20 15.49 -20.31
CA GLY A 37 -6.03 16.25 -20.78
C GLY A 37 -5.05 16.66 -19.67
N SER A 38 -5.33 16.35 -18.41
CA SER A 38 -4.38 16.57 -17.32
C SER A 38 -3.15 15.67 -17.44
N ILE A 39 -2.01 16.18 -16.97
CA ILE A 39 -0.73 15.47 -16.92
C ILE A 39 -0.34 15.31 -15.45
N SER A 40 0.19 14.15 -15.08
CA SER A 40 0.65 13.86 -13.73
C SER A 40 1.97 13.11 -13.78
N VAL A 41 2.85 13.38 -12.82
CA VAL A 41 4.10 12.63 -12.65
C VAL A 41 3.88 11.45 -11.72
N ARG A 42 4.60 10.34 -11.96
CA ARG A 42 4.60 9.16 -11.09
C ARG A 42 6.04 8.68 -10.93
N LEU A 43 6.41 8.33 -9.71
CA LEU A 43 7.68 7.63 -9.46
C LEU A 43 7.64 6.25 -10.10
N HIS A 44 8.67 5.90 -10.85
CA HIS A 44 8.73 4.59 -11.48
C HIS A 44 8.78 3.50 -10.41
N THR A 45 7.92 2.50 -10.56
CA THR A 45 7.89 1.30 -9.72
C THR A 45 7.58 0.08 -10.55
N ASN A 46 8.23 -1.02 -10.17
CA ASN A 46 8.05 -2.34 -10.73
C ASN A 46 6.87 -3.05 -10.08
N TYR A 47 6.19 -3.88 -10.88
CA TYR A 47 5.11 -4.72 -10.40
C TYR A 47 5.66 -5.89 -9.57
N ASP A 48 5.09 -6.10 -8.40
CA ASP A 48 5.54 -7.15 -7.47
C ASP A 48 4.59 -8.35 -7.48
N THR A 49 4.94 -9.38 -8.24
CA THR A 49 4.13 -10.60 -8.36
C THR A 49 4.12 -11.45 -7.09
N GLU A 50 5.18 -11.39 -6.29
CA GLU A 50 5.28 -12.16 -5.05
C GLU A 50 4.35 -11.58 -3.99
N PHE A 51 4.30 -10.25 -3.89
CA PHE A 51 3.36 -9.56 -3.01
C PHE A 51 1.92 -9.87 -3.36
N ASP A 52 1.58 -9.89 -4.65
CA ASP A 52 0.24 -10.24 -5.11
C ASP A 52 -0.15 -11.67 -4.70
N HIS A 53 0.76 -12.63 -4.90
CA HIS A 53 0.52 -14.02 -4.49
C HIS A 53 0.25 -14.12 -2.98
N TYR A 54 1.04 -13.42 -2.16
CA TYR A 54 0.81 -13.32 -0.72
C TYR A 54 -0.54 -12.63 -0.40
N TYR A 55 -0.79 -11.46 -0.97
CA TYR A 55 -1.94 -10.61 -0.67
C TYR A 55 -3.25 -11.29 -1.06
N PHE A 56 -3.32 -11.92 -2.23
CA PHE A 56 -4.50 -12.66 -2.68
C PHE A 56 -4.76 -13.95 -1.89
N GLY A 57 -3.74 -14.49 -1.21
CA GLY A 57 -3.85 -15.64 -0.33
C GLY A 57 -4.39 -15.32 1.07
N LEU A 58 -4.60 -14.03 1.41
CA LEU A 58 -5.06 -13.65 2.75
C LEU A 58 -6.51 -14.07 3.00
N ASP A 59 -6.74 -14.65 4.18
CA ASP A 59 -8.06 -15.08 4.67
C ASP A 59 -8.53 -14.17 5.83
N PRO A 60 -9.72 -13.54 5.74
CA PRO A 60 -10.24 -12.65 6.79
C PRO A 60 -10.51 -13.33 8.15
N PHE A 61 -10.62 -14.65 8.21
CA PHE A 61 -10.81 -15.41 9.45
C PHE A 61 -9.49 -15.88 10.07
N ALA A 62 -8.46 -16.09 9.24
CA ALA A 62 -7.15 -16.54 9.69
C ALA A 62 -6.19 -15.37 10.01
N ASN A 63 -6.31 -14.24 9.31
CA ASN A 63 -5.43 -13.09 9.48
C ASN A 63 -5.75 -12.30 10.77
N ARG A 64 -5.21 -12.76 11.89
CA ARG A 64 -5.36 -12.12 13.21
C ARG A 64 -4.30 -11.07 13.52
N ARG A 65 -3.23 -11.00 12.72
CA ARG A 65 -2.11 -10.07 12.94
C ARG A 65 -2.48 -8.63 12.59
N ASN A 66 -3.29 -8.43 11.55
CA ASN A 66 -3.72 -7.11 11.11
C ASN A 66 -5.10 -6.78 11.70
N PRO A 67 -5.19 -5.84 12.67
CA PRO A 67 -6.44 -5.52 13.34
C PRO A 67 -7.47 -4.84 12.44
N TRP A 68 -7.06 -4.24 11.32
CA TRP A 68 -7.94 -3.53 10.38
C TRP A 68 -8.44 -4.39 9.21
N PHE A 69 -7.98 -5.64 9.13
CA PHE A 69 -8.21 -6.47 7.94
C PHE A 69 -9.68 -6.87 7.78
N ARG A 70 -10.42 -7.01 8.88
CA ARG A 70 -11.85 -7.35 8.85
C ARG A 70 -12.68 -6.17 8.36
N GLU A 71 -12.44 -4.98 8.88
CA GLU A 71 -13.10 -3.74 8.49
C GLU A 71 -12.83 -3.42 7.01
N PHE A 72 -11.60 -3.64 6.57
CA PHE A 72 -11.23 -3.56 5.15
C PHE A 72 -12.06 -4.51 4.30
N TRP A 73 -12.18 -5.79 4.69
CA TRP A 73 -12.92 -6.79 3.94
C TRP A 73 -14.42 -6.47 3.86
N GLU A 74 -15.04 -6.05 4.96
CA GLU A 74 -16.44 -5.59 5.02
C GLU A 74 -16.69 -4.46 4.04
N THR A 75 -15.80 -3.47 4.02
CA THR A 75 -15.90 -2.29 3.13
C THR A 75 -15.69 -2.68 1.68
N ARG A 76 -14.65 -3.47 1.38
CA ARG A 76 -14.26 -3.84 0.01
C ARG A 76 -15.30 -4.69 -0.70
N PHE A 77 -15.97 -5.57 0.04
CA PHE A 77 -16.96 -6.51 -0.50
C PHE A 77 -18.40 -6.18 -0.10
N ASN A 78 -18.62 -5.02 0.55
CA ASN A 78 -19.92 -4.54 1.02
C ASN A 78 -20.71 -5.63 1.78
N CYS A 79 -20.06 -6.21 2.78
CA CYS A 79 -20.61 -7.27 3.63
C CYS A 79 -20.31 -7.01 5.11
N SER A 80 -20.88 -7.82 6.01
CA SER A 80 -20.68 -7.71 7.46
C SER A 80 -20.29 -9.06 8.06
N PHE A 81 -19.29 -9.08 8.93
CA PHE A 81 -18.98 -10.21 9.81
C PHE A 81 -19.83 -10.22 11.09
N LYS A 82 -20.51 -9.11 11.41
CA LYS A 82 -21.46 -9.09 12.53
C LYS A 82 -22.62 -10.01 12.20
N ASN A 83 -22.83 -10.99 13.06
CA ASN A 83 -23.95 -11.91 12.97
C ASN A 83 -25.24 -11.10 13.14
N THR A 84 -26.14 -11.11 12.16
CA THR A 84 -27.50 -10.56 12.33
C THR A 84 -28.37 -11.42 13.24
N ASN A 85 -27.78 -12.18 14.16
CA ASN A 85 -28.47 -12.98 15.17
C ASN A 85 -28.78 -12.17 16.44
N SER A 86 -29.24 -10.93 16.26
CA SER A 86 -30.23 -10.33 17.17
C SER A 86 -31.64 -10.57 16.63
N SER A 87 -31.89 -11.80 16.15
CA SER A 87 -33.19 -12.34 15.81
C SER A 87 -33.29 -13.77 16.34
N ALA A 88 -33.10 -13.91 17.66
CA ALA A 88 -33.63 -15.01 18.46
C ALA A 88 -33.84 -14.62 19.95
N ALA A 89 -33.99 -13.33 20.25
CA ALA A 89 -34.57 -12.87 21.51
C ALA A 89 -35.67 -11.87 21.13
N GLY A 90 -36.92 -12.32 21.24
CA GLY A 90 -38.08 -11.57 20.76
C GLY A 90 -38.26 -10.22 21.47
N ARG A 91 -38.70 -9.21 20.72
CA ARG A 91 -39.88 -8.35 21.01
C ARG A 91 -39.88 -7.12 20.08
N GLN A 92 -41.01 -6.99 19.38
CA GLN A 92 -41.73 -5.79 18.93
C GLN A 92 -40.99 -4.59 18.29
N ALA A 93 -41.45 -4.31 17.05
CA ALA A 93 -41.87 -3.04 16.47
C ALA A 93 -41.04 -1.75 16.72
N GLY A 94 -40.55 -1.18 15.62
CA GLY A 94 -40.26 0.26 15.51
C GLY A 94 -38.88 0.57 14.90
N SER A 95 -38.90 1.32 13.79
CA SER A 95 -37.78 2.00 13.13
C SER A 95 -37.05 1.23 12.00
N GLY A 96 -37.00 1.87 10.82
CA GLY A 96 -36.58 1.32 9.54
C GLY A 96 -35.17 0.76 9.49
N ARG A 97 -35.04 -0.56 9.74
CA ARG A 97 -33.82 -1.33 9.49
C ARG A 97 -33.64 -1.52 7.98
N ARG A 98 -32.52 -1.04 7.44
CA ARG A 98 -32.04 -1.35 6.08
C ARG A 98 -32.09 -2.88 5.88
N LYS A 99 -32.74 -3.33 4.79
CA LYS A 99 -32.77 -4.73 4.34
C LYS A 99 -31.35 -5.33 4.39
N GLY A 100 -31.25 -6.56 4.89
CA GLY A 100 -30.06 -7.17 5.48
C GLY A 100 -28.76 -7.03 4.67
N THR A 101 -27.74 -6.51 5.32
CA THR A 101 -26.36 -6.51 4.83
C THR A 101 -25.90 -7.96 4.60
N ARG A 102 -25.34 -8.25 3.42
CA ARG A 102 -24.76 -9.55 3.07
C ARG A 102 -23.75 -9.97 4.14
N ILE A 103 -23.75 -11.24 4.56
CA ILE A 103 -22.75 -11.77 5.49
C ILE A 103 -21.46 -12.08 4.73
N CYS A 104 -20.32 -11.65 5.25
CA CYS A 104 -19.01 -12.02 4.69
C CYS A 104 -18.71 -13.49 4.99
N ASN A 105 -18.38 -14.28 3.96
CA ASN A 105 -18.18 -15.73 4.10
C ASN A 105 -16.73 -16.17 3.86
N GLY A 106 -15.83 -15.26 3.49
CA GLY A 106 -14.41 -15.51 3.23
C GLY A 106 -14.14 -16.19 1.88
N LYS A 107 -15.18 -16.44 1.07
CA LYS A 107 -15.02 -16.96 -0.29
C LYS A 107 -14.78 -15.85 -1.30
N GLU A 108 -14.96 -14.59 -0.91
CA GLU A 108 -14.68 -13.44 -1.76
C GLU A 108 -13.18 -13.40 -2.14
N LYS A 109 -12.86 -12.98 -3.36
CA LYS A 109 -11.46 -12.95 -3.82
C LYS A 109 -10.99 -11.51 -4.05
N LEU A 110 -9.80 -11.18 -3.55
CA LEU A 110 -9.24 -9.82 -3.64
C LEU A 110 -8.91 -9.40 -5.09
N ASN A 111 -8.59 -10.38 -5.94
CA ASN A 111 -8.37 -10.20 -7.37
C ASN A 111 -9.67 -10.30 -8.20
N GLU A 112 -10.84 -10.47 -7.57
CA GLU A 112 -12.10 -10.62 -8.28
C GLU A 112 -12.57 -9.33 -8.95
N GLY A 113 -13.07 -9.46 -10.18
CA GLY A 113 -13.66 -8.36 -10.94
C GLY A 113 -12.65 -7.38 -11.55
N GLY A 114 -11.36 -7.72 -11.59
CA GLY A 114 -10.33 -6.89 -12.25
C GLY A 114 -10.12 -5.52 -11.62
N LYS A 115 -10.67 -5.28 -10.42
CA LYS A 115 -10.59 -3.99 -9.71
C LYS A 115 -9.32 -3.84 -8.88
N TYR A 116 -8.55 -4.91 -8.70
CA TYR A 116 -7.28 -4.84 -8.00
C TYR A 116 -6.28 -4.03 -8.83
N LYS A 117 -5.69 -3.04 -8.20
CA LYS A 117 -4.50 -2.33 -8.68
C LYS A 117 -3.51 -2.32 -7.54
N GLN A 118 -2.31 -2.83 -7.79
CA GLN A 118 -1.23 -2.80 -6.81
C GLN A 118 -0.88 -1.34 -6.51
N ASP A 119 -0.59 -1.03 -5.24
CA ASP A 119 -0.20 0.31 -4.84
C ASP A 119 1.12 0.71 -5.51
N THR A 120 1.14 1.87 -6.17
CA THR A 120 2.29 2.31 -6.96
C THR A 120 3.49 2.72 -6.15
N LYS A 121 3.37 2.80 -4.81
CA LYS A 121 4.46 3.09 -3.89
C LYS A 121 4.90 1.86 -3.08
N LEU A 122 4.32 0.68 -3.33
CA LEU A 122 4.63 -0.57 -2.63
C LEU A 122 6.13 -0.92 -2.67
N GLU A 123 6.78 -0.74 -3.82
CA GLU A 123 8.20 -1.04 -3.97
C GLU A 123 9.06 -0.21 -2.99
N PHE A 124 8.75 1.07 -2.80
CA PHE A 124 9.44 1.94 -1.84
C PHE A 124 9.25 1.47 -0.40
N VAL A 125 8.05 0.96 -0.06
CA VAL A 125 7.78 0.36 1.24
C VAL A 125 8.62 -0.90 1.45
N LYS A 126 8.76 -1.77 0.44
CA LYS A 126 9.65 -2.92 0.57
C LYS A 126 11.12 -2.48 0.68
N LYS A 127 11.58 -1.56 -0.18
CA LYS A 127 12.96 -1.03 -0.14
C LYS A 127 13.32 -0.44 1.22
N SER A 128 12.41 0.25 1.90
CA SER A 128 12.67 0.81 3.24
C SER A 128 12.84 -0.28 4.31
N ILE A 129 12.01 -1.34 4.28
CA ILE A 129 12.14 -2.49 5.18
C ILE A 129 13.48 -3.20 4.95
N TYR A 130 13.85 -3.46 3.69
CA TYR A 130 15.14 -4.07 3.36
C TYR A 130 16.31 -3.17 3.76
N THR A 131 16.19 -1.85 3.60
CA THR A 131 17.22 -0.91 4.05
C THR A 131 17.48 -1.04 5.55
N MET A 132 16.43 -1.11 6.37
CA MET A 132 16.58 -1.34 7.81
C MET A 132 17.23 -2.69 8.11
N ALA A 133 16.83 -3.75 7.39
CA ALA A 133 17.39 -5.08 7.56
C ALA A 133 18.89 -5.12 7.20
N TYR A 134 19.29 -4.55 6.07
CA TYR A 134 20.70 -4.45 5.66
C TYR A 134 21.52 -3.58 6.61
N GLY A 135 20.96 -2.46 7.10
CA GLY A 135 21.63 -1.62 8.09
C GLY A 135 21.90 -2.38 9.40
N LEU A 136 20.90 -3.12 9.90
CA LEU A 136 21.06 -3.94 11.11
C LEU A 136 22.01 -5.10 10.87
N HIS A 137 21.98 -5.71 9.69
CA HIS A 137 22.88 -6.80 9.32
C HIS A 137 24.34 -6.34 9.29
N ASN A 138 24.61 -5.17 8.68
CA ASN A 138 25.96 -4.62 8.63
C ASN A 138 26.47 -4.26 10.04
N MET A 139 25.63 -3.62 10.86
CA MET A 139 25.97 -3.34 12.26
C MET A 139 26.23 -4.63 13.06
N HIS A 140 25.41 -5.66 12.85
CA HIS A 140 25.57 -6.95 13.52
C HIS A 140 26.88 -7.65 13.15
N ARG A 141 27.27 -7.63 11.88
CA ARG A 141 28.54 -8.24 11.45
C ARG A 141 29.76 -7.61 12.09
N ASP A 142 29.71 -6.30 12.37
CA ASP A 142 30.83 -5.56 12.95
C ASP A 142 30.87 -5.69 14.48
N PHE A 143 29.72 -5.69 15.15
CA PHE A 143 29.64 -5.74 16.62
C PHE A 143 29.58 -7.16 17.20
N CYS A 144 29.02 -8.12 16.46
CA CYS A 144 28.78 -9.49 16.90
C CYS A 144 29.36 -10.52 15.92
N PRO A 145 30.68 -10.49 15.63
CA PRO A 145 31.30 -11.41 14.67
C PRO A 145 31.10 -12.87 15.10
N ASN A 146 30.85 -13.74 14.12
CA ASN A 146 30.66 -15.20 14.30
C ASN A 146 29.59 -15.62 15.32
N THR A 147 28.65 -14.73 15.64
CA THR A 147 27.60 -14.98 16.63
C THR A 147 26.24 -15.00 15.94
N THR A 148 25.41 -16.00 16.23
CA THR A 148 24.02 -16.02 15.78
C THR A 148 23.14 -15.28 16.78
N GLY A 149 22.34 -14.32 16.31
CA GLY A 149 21.50 -13.47 17.17
C GLY A 149 22.27 -12.27 17.77
N LEU A 150 21.61 -11.53 18.65
CA LEU A 150 22.19 -10.31 19.24
C LEU A 150 23.21 -10.63 20.33
N CYS A 151 24.33 -9.93 20.34
CA CYS A 151 25.31 -9.94 21.42
C CYS A 151 25.13 -8.74 22.37
N SER A 152 25.82 -8.75 23.51
CA SER A 152 25.74 -7.68 24.52
C SER A 152 26.09 -6.29 23.97
N ALA A 153 26.96 -6.21 22.96
CA ALA A 153 27.35 -4.94 22.33
C ALA A 153 26.22 -4.28 21.52
N MET A 154 25.14 -5.00 21.20
CA MET A 154 23.94 -4.49 20.53
C MET A 154 22.72 -4.43 21.45
N LEU A 155 22.91 -4.56 22.77
CA LEU A 155 21.84 -4.56 23.76
C LEU A 155 22.06 -3.46 24.82
N PRO A 156 21.39 -2.29 24.72
CA PRO A 156 20.47 -1.88 23.64
C PRO A 156 21.21 -1.40 22.38
N ILE A 157 20.50 -1.36 21.25
CA ILE A 157 21.03 -0.80 20.00
C ILE A 157 21.18 0.72 20.15
N ASN A 158 22.39 1.23 19.91
CA ASN A 158 22.65 2.66 19.87
C ASN A 158 22.13 3.26 18.55
N GLY A 159 21.10 4.10 18.63
CA GLY A 159 20.45 4.72 17.46
C GLY A 159 21.38 5.62 16.62
N SER A 160 22.28 6.36 17.25
CA SER A 160 23.22 7.23 16.53
C SER A 160 24.25 6.45 15.74
N ILE A 161 24.71 5.30 16.28
CA ILE A 161 25.58 4.37 15.55
C ILE A 161 24.79 3.70 14.43
N PHE A 162 23.58 3.23 14.71
CA PHE A 162 22.73 2.59 13.71
C PHE A 162 22.41 3.52 12.53
N LEU A 163 22.20 4.81 12.77
CA LEU A 163 22.03 5.81 11.70
C LEU A 163 23.23 5.85 10.75
N GLN A 164 24.46 5.75 11.27
CA GLN A 164 25.66 5.71 10.42
C GLN A 164 25.66 4.48 9.50
N TYR A 165 25.20 3.33 10.00
CA TYR A 165 25.02 2.13 9.18
C TYR A 165 23.95 2.32 8.12
N LEU A 166 22.80 2.93 8.46
CA LEU A 166 21.72 3.23 7.52
C LEU A 166 22.18 4.14 6.38
N MET A 167 22.94 5.20 6.69
CA MET A 167 23.47 6.15 5.71
C MET A 167 24.46 5.51 4.72
N ASN A 168 25.06 4.37 5.06
CA ASN A 168 26.02 3.65 4.23
C ASN A 168 25.47 2.32 3.68
N VAL A 169 24.15 2.11 3.75
CA VAL A 169 23.52 0.92 3.14
C VAL A 169 23.62 1.02 1.63
N SER A 170 24.09 -0.08 1.01
CA SER A 170 24.05 -0.28 -0.43
C SER A 170 23.79 -1.75 -0.74
N PHE A 171 22.75 -2.04 -1.54
CA PHE A 171 22.43 -3.40 -1.98
C PHE A 171 21.74 -3.41 -3.35
N ASN A 172 21.84 -4.55 -4.05
CA ASN A 172 21.14 -4.77 -5.31
C ASN A 172 19.67 -5.10 -5.01
N TRP A 173 18.75 -4.42 -5.70
CA TRP A 173 17.31 -4.58 -5.52
C TRP A 173 16.71 -5.60 -6.49
N SER A 174 17.07 -5.51 -7.76
CA SER A 174 16.56 -6.38 -8.82
C SER A 174 17.71 -6.90 -9.69
N THR A 175 17.42 -7.95 -10.47
CA THR A 175 18.35 -8.59 -11.40
C THR A 175 18.72 -7.69 -12.58
N ASP A 176 17.96 -6.62 -12.80
CA ASP A 176 18.25 -5.55 -13.76
C ASP A 176 19.43 -4.65 -13.37
N GLY A 177 20.03 -4.87 -12.19
CA GLY A 177 21.16 -4.09 -11.70
C GLY A 177 20.76 -2.82 -10.96
N SER A 178 19.46 -2.59 -10.70
CA SER A 178 19.01 -1.52 -9.83
C SER A 178 19.56 -1.70 -8.42
N LYS A 179 20.01 -0.59 -7.83
CA LYS A 179 20.61 -0.55 -6.49
C LYS A 179 19.85 0.41 -5.60
N VAL A 180 19.77 0.06 -4.33
CA VAL A 180 19.36 0.98 -3.26
C VAL A 180 20.61 1.47 -2.57
N PHE A 181 20.77 2.78 -2.53
CA PHE A 181 21.81 3.49 -1.79
C PHE A 181 21.33 4.91 -1.48
N PHE A 182 22.03 5.59 -0.57
CA PHE A 182 21.68 6.93 -0.13
C PHE A 182 22.80 7.92 -0.45
N MET A 183 22.42 9.13 -0.82
CA MET A 183 23.33 10.26 -0.94
C MET A 183 23.72 10.80 0.44
N GLN A 184 24.66 11.73 0.49
CA GLN A 184 25.17 12.29 1.75
C GLN A 184 24.08 12.92 2.64
N ASN A 185 22.99 13.39 2.04
CA ASN A 185 21.84 13.96 2.75
C ASN A 185 20.80 12.92 3.20
N GLY A 186 20.98 11.65 2.86
CA GLY A 186 20.05 10.56 3.21
C GLY A 186 18.93 10.34 2.21
N ASP A 187 18.96 11.02 1.06
CA ASP A 187 17.99 10.80 -0.01
C ASP A 187 18.46 9.68 -0.96
N PRO A 188 17.57 8.77 -1.37
CA PRO A 188 17.86 7.89 -2.48
C PRO A 188 17.87 8.68 -3.81
N PRO A 189 18.66 8.27 -4.80
CA PRO A 189 18.58 8.89 -6.13
C PRO A 189 17.20 8.64 -6.77
N GLY A 190 16.74 9.59 -7.57
CA GLY A 190 15.59 9.37 -8.46
C GLY A 190 15.92 8.29 -9.50
N GLN A 191 15.02 7.32 -9.66
CA GLN A 191 15.13 6.22 -10.63
C GLN A 191 13.86 6.16 -11.48
#